data_AF-A0A9E1UD33-F1
#
_entry.id   AF-A0A9E1UD33-F1
#
_cell.length_a   1.000
_cell.length_b   1.000
_cell.length_c   1.000
_cell.angle_alpha   90.00
_cell.angle_beta   90.00
_cell.angle_gamma   90.00
#
_symmetry.space_group_name_H-M   'P 1'
#
loop_
_entity.id
_entity.type
_entity.pdbx_description
1 polymer ?
#
loop_
_entity_poly.entity_id
_entity_poly.type
_entity_poly.pdbx_seq_one_letter_code
_entity_poly.pdbx_strand_id
1 'polypeptide(L)'
;MKNKIRLTIYIFVSGFFLFLDQVLKYFARSNSEFSFYVWKNWLGWEYFENAGIAFSIPFPGWLVVLLTPIVLLLVFVWIGKMKNKNHWVYLATFLIFSGAISNFIDRILFGFTIDYLRLFTGVINIADVVIVVGAGILVLGELRRREGG
;
A
#
# COMPACT_ATOMS: atom_id res chain seq x y z
N MET A 1 12.04 -25.41 -9.56
CA MET A 1 11.86 -24.37 -10.61
C MET A 1 10.57 -23.57 -10.46
N LYS A 2 9.38 -24.18 -10.38
CA LYS A 2 8.08 -23.47 -10.27
C LYS A 2 8.01 -22.44 -9.11
N ASN A 3 8.58 -22.74 -7.94
CA ASN A 3 8.57 -21.81 -6.80
C ASN A 3 9.48 -20.59 -7.00
N LYS A 4 10.63 -20.74 -7.70
CA LYS A 4 11.51 -19.62 -8.03
C LYS A 4 10.82 -18.65 -9.00
N ILE A 5 10.17 -19.18 -10.04
CA ILE A 5 9.40 -18.38 -11.01
C ILE A 5 8.28 -17.60 -10.32
N ARG A 6 7.53 -18.23 -9.40
CA ARG A 6 6.47 -17.55 -8.64
C ARG A 6 7.01 -16.42 -7.76
N LEU A 7 8.11 -16.67 -7.04
CA LEU A 7 8.76 -15.63 -6.23
C LEU A 7 9.21 -14.44 -7.09
N THR A 8 9.83 -14.73 -8.25
CA THR A 8 10.21 -13.70 -9.22
C THR A 8 9.00 -12.88 -9.67
N ILE A 9 7.88 -13.53 -10.00
CA ILE A 9 6.63 -12.83 -10.35
C ILE A 9 6.17 -11.90 -9.23
N TYR A 10 6.14 -12.35 -7.98
CA TYR A 10 5.70 -11.50 -6.87
C TYR A 10 6.62 -10.28 -6.68
N ILE A 11 7.93 -10.48 -6.79
CA ILE A 11 8.92 -9.38 -6.71
C ILE A 11 8.68 -8.38 -7.85
N PHE A 12 8.47 -8.84 -9.08
CA PHE A 12 8.21 -7.95 -10.21
C PHE A 12 6.89 -7.19 -10.05
N VAL A 13 5.82 -7.85 -9.61
CA VAL A 13 4.52 -7.21 -9.37
C VAL A 13 4.64 -6.14 -8.27
N SER A 14 5.28 -6.47 -7.15
CA SER A 14 5.56 -5.50 -6.08
C SER A 14 6.44 -4.35 -6.53
N GLY A 15 7.51 -4.64 -7.27
CA GLY A 15 8.41 -3.64 -7.81
C GLY A 15 7.71 -2.70 -8.77
N PHE A 16 6.82 -3.23 -9.62
CA PHE A 16 6.00 -2.44 -10.52
C PHE A 16 5.08 -1.47 -9.76
N PHE A 17 4.34 -1.94 -8.75
CA PHE A 17 3.44 -1.06 -7.98
C PHE A 17 4.19 -0.02 -7.16
N LEU A 18 5.32 -0.39 -6.54
CA LEU A 18 6.18 0.55 -5.84
C LEU A 18 6.70 1.63 -6.80
N PHE A 19 7.23 1.22 -7.95
CA PHE A 19 7.74 2.14 -8.95
C PHE A 19 6.65 3.07 -9.49
N LEU A 20 5.49 2.50 -9.87
CA LEU A 20 4.36 3.25 -10.38
C LEU A 20 3.89 4.30 -9.36
N ASP A 21 3.73 3.91 -8.10
CA ASP A 21 3.32 4.82 -7.05
C ASP A 21 4.33 5.96 -6.85
N GLN A 22 5.62 5.66 -6.78
CA GLN A 22 6.67 6.69 -6.64
C GLN A 22 6.73 7.65 -7.84
N VAL A 23 6.52 7.16 -9.06
CA VAL A 23 6.42 8.01 -10.26
C VAL A 23 5.20 8.94 -10.20
N LEU A 24 4.05 8.42 -9.79
CA LEU A 24 2.82 9.22 -9.66
C LEU A 24 2.93 10.26 -8.55
N LYS A 25 3.56 9.91 -7.41
CA LYS A 25 3.87 10.84 -6.32
C LYS A 25 4.80 11.95 -6.75
N TYR A 26 5.85 11.59 -7.48
CA TYR A 26 6.77 12.57 -8.07
C TYR A 26 6.02 13.54 -8.98
N PHE A 27 5.19 13.01 -9.90
CA PHE A 27 4.39 13.84 -10.80
C PHE A 27 3.40 14.74 -10.03
N ALA A 28 2.71 14.22 -9.02
CA ALA A 28 1.77 14.98 -8.19
C ALA A 28 2.46 16.14 -7.47
N ARG A 29 3.63 15.86 -6.85
CA ARG A 29 4.39 16.86 -6.10
C ARG A 29 5.01 17.91 -7.03
N SER A 30 5.54 17.51 -8.18
CA SER A 30 6.13 18.43 -9.15
C SER A 30 5.10 19.32 -9.84
N ASN A 31 3.82 18.93 -9.84
CA ASN A 31 2.72 19.67 -10.43
C ASN A 31 1.61 19.88 -9.38
N SER A 32 1.95 20.41 -8.21
CA SER A 32 1.03 20.50 -7.06
C SER A 32 -0.24 21.32 -7.32
N GLU A 33 -0.19 22.28 -8.25
CA GLU A 33 -1.35 23.08 -8.67
C GLU A 33 -2.24 22.36 -9.69
N PHE A 34 -1.73 21.30 -10.34
CA PHE A 34 -2.48 20.54 -11.33
C PHE A 34 -3.51 19.63 -10.66
N SER A 35 -4.78 19.91 -10.93
CA SER A 35 -5.90 19.09 -10.49
C SER A 35 -6.94 18.96 -11.59
N PHE A 36 -7.60 17.81 -11.65
CA PHE A 36 -8.74 17.59 -12.50
C PHE A 36 -9.71 16.60 -11.87
N TYR A 37 -10.99 16.75 -12.17
CA TYR A 37 -11.99 15.81 -11.69
C TYR A 37 -12.76 15.17 -12.83
N VAL A 38 -12.84 13.84 -12.79
CA VAL A 38 -13.55 13.02 -13.77
C VAL A 38 -15.04 12.96 -13.45
N TRP A 39 -15.40 12.95 -12.15
CA TRP A 39 -16.79 12.91 -11.71
C TRP A 39 -17.02 13.73 -10.45
N LYS A 40 -17.61 14.92 -10.63
CA LYS A 40 -17.82 15.92 -9.56
C LYS A 40 -16.54 16.09 -8.74
N ASN A 41 -16.62 16.25 -7.42
CA ASN A 41 -15.44 16.29 -6.56
C ASN A 41 -15.17 14.92 -5.91
N TRP A 42 -15.68 13.83 -6.50
CA TRP A 42 -15.60 12.48 -5.91
C TRP A 42 -14.55 11.61 -6.57
N LEU A 43 -14.19 11.87 -7.83
CA LEU A 43 -13.17 11.11 -8.55
C LEU A 43 -12.31 12.05 -9.36
N GLY A 44 -11.01 12.03 -9.14
CA GLY A 44 -10.08 12.92 -9.82
C GLY A 44 -8.64 12.77 -9.37
N TRP A 45 -7.84 13.72 -9.82
CA TRP A 45 -6.44 13.89 -9.45
C TRP A 45 -6.28 15.21 -8.71
N GLU A 46 -5.67 15.18 -7.53
CA GLU A 46 -5.27 16.37 -6.78
C GLU A 46 -4.12 16.04 -5.83
N TYR A 47 -3.08 16.87 -5.79
CA TYR A 47 -1.98 16.71 -4.84
C TYR A 47 -2.46 16.99 -3.41
N PHE A 48 -2.15 16.08 -2.49
CA PHE A 48 -2.48 16.21 -1.07
C PHE A 48 -1.35 15.70 -0.18
N GLU A 49 -0.95 16.51 0.80
CA GLU A 49 0.06 16.16 1.80
C GLU A 49 -0.60 15.51 3.02
N ASN A 50 -0.51 14.18 3.12
CA ASN A 50 -1.12 13.45 4.20
C ASN A 50 -0.14 13.24 5.38
N ALA A 51 -0.19 14.17 6.33
CA ALA A 51 0.57 14.10 7.58
C ALA A 51 0.04 13.02 8.56
N GLY A 52 -1.20 12.57 8.37
CA GLY A 52 -1.84 11.53 9.18
C GLY A 52 -1.49 10.12 8.71
N ILE A 53 -2.40 9.18 8.98
CA ILE A 53 -2.38 7.82 8.41
C ILE A 53 -3.43 7.71 7.29
N ALA A 54 -3.93 6.50 6.98
CA ALA A 54 -4.99 6.31 6.01
C ALA A 54 -6.20 7.22 6.30
N PHE A 55 -6.83 7.75 5.24
CA PHE A 55 -7.98 8.67 5.33
C PHE A 55 -7.71 9.97 6.12
N SER A 56 -6.45 10.41 6.16
CA SER A 56 -6.04 11.64 6.87
C SER A 56 -6.38 11.65 8.35
N ILE A 57 -6.54 10.47 8.97
CA ILE A 57 -6.75 10.36 10.42
C ILE A 57 -5.50 10.92 11.12
N PRO A 58 -5.64 11.93 12.00
CA PRO A 58 -4.50 12.53 12.69
C PRO A 58 -3.72 11.48 13.49
N PHE A 59 -2.42 11.43 13.27
CA PHE A 59 -1.52 10.53 13.99
C PHE A 59 -0.11 11.12 14.06
N PRO A 60 0.65 10.93 15.14
CA PRO A 60 2.00 11.47 15.22
C PRO A 60 2.91 10.88 14.14
N GLY A 61 3.40 11.71 13.21
CA GLY A 61 4.21 11.24 12.06
C GLY A 61 5.44 10.43 12.46
N TRP A 62 6.15 10.84 13.52
CA TRP A 62 7.30 10.09 14.06
C TRP A 62 6.91 8.68 14.54
N LEU A 63 5.69 8.51 15.05
CA LEU A 63 5.18 7.23 15.51
C LEU A 63 4.85 6.35 14.30
N VAL A 64 4.35 6.91 13.19
CA VAL A 64 4.16 6.14 11.94
C VAL A 64 5.50 5.63 11.41
N VAL A 65 6.53 6.48 11.40
CA VAL A 65 7.89 6.09 10.98
C VAL A 65 8.44 4.99 11.88
N LEU A 66 8.22 5.06 13.20
CA LEU A 66 8.66 4.02 14.13
C LEU A 66 7.87 2.70 13.97
N LEU A 67 6.55 2.78 13.83
CA LEU A 67 5.66 1.62 13.82
C LEU A 67 5.64 0.88 12.49
N THR A 68 5.86 1.57 11.36
CA THR A 68 5.77 0.94 10.02
C THR A 68 6.74 -0.25 9.87
N PRO A 69 8.05 -0.12 10.20
CA PRO A 69 8.97 -1.26 10.17
C PRO A 69 8.58 -2.38 11.13
N ILE A 70 8.05 -2.04 12.31
CA ILE A 70 7.62 -3.02 13.32
C ILE A 70 6.45 -3.84 12.79
N VAL A 71 5.42 -3.18 12.25
CA VAL A 71 4.24 -3.85 11.67
C VAL A 71 4.66 -4.72 10.49
N LEU A 72 5.53 -4.23 9.60
CA LEU A 72 6.05 -5.02 8.48
C LEU A 72 6.80 -6.26 8.96
N LEU A 73 7.65 -6.14 9.98
CA LEU A 73 8.36 -7.26 10.57
C LEU A 73 7.38 -8.28 11.18
N LEU A 74 6.38 -7.82 11.93
CA LEU A 74 5.35 -8.68 12.52
C LEU A 74 4.57 -9.45 11.45
N VAL A 75 4.16 -8.77 10.37
CA VAL A 75 3.49 -9.39 9.22
C VAL A 75 4.39 -10.46 8.59
N PHE A 76 5.67 -10.13 8.34
CA PHE A 76 6.63 -11.07 7.78
C PHE A 76 6.83 -12.32 8.65
N VAL A 77 7.00 -12.14 9.96
CA VAL A 77 7.16 -13.24 10.93
C VAL A 77 5.88 -14.07 11.02
N TRP A 78 4.71 -13.43 11.07
CA TRP A 78 3.42 -14.11 11.12
C TRP A 78 3.21 -15.01 9.89
N ILE A 79 3.44 -14.48 8.68
CA ILE A 79 3.41 -15.26 7.45
C ILE A 79 4.48 -16.34 7.46
N GLY A 80 5.67 -16.08 8.01
CA GLY A 80 6.72 -17.07 8.24
C GLY A 80 6.22 -18.31 8.97
N LYS A 81 5.37 -18.12 9.99
CA LYS A 81 4.80 -19.17 10.85
C LYS A 81 3.55 -19.87 10.30
N MET A 82 2.89 -19.33 9.27
CA MET A 82 1.69 -19.97 8.70
C MET A 82 1.99 -21.35 8.09
N LYS A 83 1.20 -22.35 8.49
CA LYS A 83 1.18 -23.68 7.84
C LYS A 83 0.26 -23.60 6.61
N ASN A 84 0.64 -24.24 5.49
CA ASN A 84 -0.12 -24.28 4.23
C ASN A 84 -0.32 -22.91 3.53
N LYS A 85 0.77 -22.18 3.26
CA LYS A 85 0.74 -20.95 2.48
C LYS A 85 0.41 -21.24 1.01
N ASN A 86 -0.66 -20.65 0.49
CA ASN A 86 -0.97 -20.70 -0.93
C ASN A 86 -0.39 -19.47 -1.66
N HIS A 87 -0.51 -19.44 -2.98
CA HIS A 87 0.02 -18.34 -3.79
C HIS A 87 -0.62 -16.97 -3.46
N TRP A 88 -1.89 -16.95 -3.02
CA TRP A 88 -2.59 -15.73 -2.62
C TRP A 88 -1.98 -15.08 -1.38
N VAL A 89 -1.56 -15.87 -0.38
CA VAL A 89 -0.88 -15.34 0.82
C VAL A 89 0.42 -14.64 0.43
N TYR A 90 1.21 -15.26 -0.46
CA TYR A 90 2.45 -14.64 -0.94
C TYR A 90 2.16 -13.35 -1.72
N LEU A 91 1.27 -13.38 -2.70
CA LEU A 91 0.90 -12.19 -3.47
C LEU A 91 0.46 -11.04 -2.56
N ALA A 92 -0.46 -11.32 -1.63
CA ALA A 92 -0.97 -10.33 -0.69
C ALA A 92 0.14 -9.71 0.18
N THR A 93 1.05 -10.54 0.69
CA THR A 93 2.21 -10.09 1.46
C THR A 93 3.05 -9.11 0.67
N PHE A 94 3.39 -9.50 -0.56
CA PHE A 94 4.24 -8.71 -1.46
C PHE A 94 3.57 -7.37 -1.83
N LEU A 95 2.24 -7.35 -2.04
CA LEU A 95 1.48 -6.11 -2.26
C LEU A 95 1.51 -5.18 -1.04
N ILE A 96 1.21 -5.70 0.16
CA ILE A 96 1.26 -4.92 1.41
C ILE A 96 2.64 -4.34 1.63
N PHE A 97 3.70 -5.15 1.44
CA PHE A 97 5.08 -4.69 1.56
C PHE A 97 5.41 -3.58 0.58
N SER A 98 5.03 -3.71 -0.70
CA SER A 98 5.31 -2.68 -1.70
C SER A 98 4.65 -1.34 -1.37
N GLY A 99 3.37 -1.34 -0.98
CA GLY A 99 2.68 -0.10 -0.62
C GLY A 99 3.22 0.51 0.66
N ALA A 100 3.48 -0.30 1.69
CA ALA A 100 4.02 0.19 2.94
C ALA A 100 5.42 0.79 2.77
N ILE A 101 6.28 0.16 1.96
CA ILE A 101 7.60 0.72 1.64
C ILE A 101 7.45 2.04 0.90
N SER A 102 6.57 2.13 -0.09
CA SER A 102 6.36 3.38 -0.84
C SER A 102 5.91 4.53 0.07
N ASN A 103 4.93 4.32 0.94
CA ASN A 103 4.48 5.34 1.90
C ASN A 103 5.55 5.66 2.96
N PHE A 104 6.38 4.68 3.32
CA PHE A 104 7.50 4.88 4.26
C PHE A 104 8.61 5.75 3.66
N ILE A 105 8.94 5.55 2.37
CA ILE A 105 9.91 6.39 1.65
C ILE A 105 9.49 7.87 1.74
N ASP A 106 8.24 8.19 1.42
CA ASP A 106 7.76 9.57 1.50
C ASP A 106 7.90 10.16 2.90
N ARG A 107 7.56 9.37 3.94
CA ARG A 107 7.63 9.85 5.33
C ARG A 107 9.06 10.13 5.76
N ILE A 108 10.02 9.32 5.32
CA ILE A 108 11.44 9.55 5.60
C ILE A 108 11.95 10.80 4.87
N LEU A 109 11.52 11.01 3.62
CA LEU A 109 12.03 12.11 2.79
C LEU A 109 11.33 13.45 3.06
N PHE A 110 10.03 13.43 3.36
CA PHE A 110 9.17 14.61 3.38
C PHE A 110 8.39 14.80 4.70
N GLY A 111 8.34 13.78 5.56
CA GLY A 111 7.59 13.84 6.82
C GLY A 111 6.09 13.52 6.72
N PHE A 112 5.58 13.30 5.51
CA PHE A 112 4.18 12.95 5.21
C PHE A 112 4.12 11.99 4.02
N THR A 113 2.93 11.45 3.72
CA THR A 113 2.68 10.66 2.51
C THR A 113 2.10 11.55 1.41
N ILE A 114 2.53 11.36 0.17
CA ILE A 114 1.97 12.10 -0.98
C ILE A 114 0.76 11.33 -1.51
N ASP A 115 -0.42 11.95 -1.41
CA ASP A 115 -1.65 11.42 -1.97
C ASP A 115 -2.02 12.22 -3.23
N TYR A 116 -2.66 11.56 -4.21
CA TYR A 116 -2.92 12.17 -5.52
C TYR A 116 -4.23 11.76 -6.18
N LEU A 117 -4.88 10.69 -5.70
CA LEU A 117 -6.10 10.14 -6.26
C LEU A 117 -7.28 10.50 -5.36
N ARG A 118 -8.13 11.45 -5.80
CA ARG A 118 -9.39 11.78 -5.10
C ARG A 118 -10.36 10.61 -5.25
N LEU A 119 -10.80 10.07 -4.12
CA LEU A 119 -11.90 9.10 -4.01
C LEU A 119 -12.88 9.51 -2.90
N PHE A 120 -14.08 9.91 -3.30
CA PHE A 120 -15.13 10.44 -2.44
C PHE A 120 -14.62 11.59 -1.55
N THR A 121 -14.52 11.36 -0.25
CA THR A 121 -14.09 12.35 0.74
C THR A 121 -12.59 12.33 1.01
N GLY A 122 -11.86 11.30 0.54
CA GLY A 122 -10.43 11.12 0.79
C GLY A 122 -9.59 11.35 -0.47
N VAL A 123 -8.32 11.65 -0.28
CA VAL A 123 -7.28 11.51 -1.32
C VAL A 123 -6.42 10.34 -0.88
N ILE A 124 -6.07 9.46 -1.81
CA ILE A 124 -5.22 8.30 -1.55
C ILE A 124 -4.14 8.20 -2.62
N ASN A 125 -3.26 7.22 -2.48
CA ASN A 125 -2.30 6.85 -3.51
C ASN A 125 -2.44 5.35 -3.88
N ILE A 126 -1.68 4.92 -4.89
CA ILE A 126 -1.67 3.51 -5.32
C ILE A 126 -1.11 2.60 -4.23
N ALA A 127 -0.17 3.07 -3.41
CA ALA A 127 0.32 2.33 -2.25
C ALA A 127 -0.80 1.96 -1.26
N ASP A 128 -1.75 2.85 -0.99
CA ASP A 128 -2.92 2.55 -0.14
C ASP A 128 -3.83 1.50 -0.78
N VAL A 129 -4.08 1.61 -2.09
CA VAL A 129 -4.90 0.65 -2.84
C VAL A 129 -4.30 -0.76 -2.74
N VAL A 130 -3.00 -0.91 -2.99
CA VAL A 130 -2.37 -2.24 -2.96
C VAL A 130 -2.27 -2.82 -1.55
N ILE A 131 -2.14 -1.98 -0.51
CA ILE A 131 -2.24 -2.41 0.89
C ILE A 131 -3.65 -2.96 1.17
N VAL A 132 -4.70 -2.20 0.81
CA VAL A 132 -6.10 -2.61 1.04
C VAL A 132 -6.42 -3.90 0.29
N VAL A 133 -6.02 -4.02 -0.98
CA VAL A 133 -6.21 -5.23 -1.79
C VAL A 133 -5.48 -6.42 -1.16
N GLY A 134 -4.21 -6.26 -0.77
CA GLY A 134 -3.45 -7.32 -0.11
C GLY A 134 -4.08 -7.75 1.21
N ALA A 135 -4.49 -6.80 2.06
CA ALA A 135 -5.17 -7.11 3.32
C ALA A 135 -6.50 -7.86 3.07
N GLY A 136 -7.29 -7.42 2.08
CA GLY A 136 -8.53 -8.09 1.69
C GLY A 136 -8.31 -9.53 1.24
N ILE A 137 -7.27 -9.80 0.45
CA ILE A 137 -6.91 -11.17 0.04
C ILE A 137 -6.59 -12.05 1.25
N LEU A 138 -5.85 -11.54 2.24
CA LEU A 138 -5.53 -12.30 3.46
C LEU A 138 -6.78 -12.60 4.29
N VAL A 139 -7.66 -11.60 4.48
CA VAL A 139 -8.90 -11.75 5.24
C VAL A 139 -9.83 -12.77 4.56
N LEU A 140 -10.08 -12.63 3.26
CA LEU A 140 -10.91 -13.56 2.50
C LEU A 140 -10.34 -14.98 2.49
N GLY A 141 -9.02 -15.11 2.38
CA GLY A 141 -8.33 -16.39 2.45
C GLY A 141 -8.55 -17.10 3.80
N GLU A 142 -8.51 -16.34 4.90
CA GLU A 142 -8.74 -16.88 6.25
C GLU A 142 -10.22 -17.22 6.49
N LEU A 143 -11.17 -16.39 6.04
CA LEU A 143 -12.60 -16.69 6.15
C LEU A 143 -12.96 -18.00 5.44
N ARG A 144 -12.49 -18.18 4.20
CA ARG A 144 -12.73 -19.41 3.45
C ARG A 144 -12.09 -20.65 4.10
N ARG A 145 -10.96 -20.48 4.79
CA ARG A 145 -10.31 -21.57 5.54
C ARG A 145 -11.15 -22.02 6.74
N ARG A 146 -11.90 -21.10 7.36
CA ARG A 146 -12.77 -21.40 8.51
C ARG A 146 -14.10 -22.04 8.10
N GLU A 147 -14.64 -21.70 6.94
CA GLU A 147 -15.88 -22.28 6.42
C GLU A 147 -15.70 -23.69 5.83
N GLY A 148 -14.49 -24.01 5.36
CA GLY A 148 -14.16 -25.29 4.72
C GLY A 148 -13.49 -26.32 5.64
N GLY A 149 -13.44 -26.08 6.94
CA GLY A 149 -12.90 -27.00 7.95
C GLY A 149 -13.96 -27.35 8.98
#